data_AF-A0A385N061-F1
#
_entry.id   AF-A0A385N061-F1
#
_cell.length_a   1.000
_cell.length_b   1.000
_cell.length_c   1.000
_cell.angle_alpha   90.00
_cell.angle_beta   90.00
_cell.angle_gamma   90.00
#
_symmetry.space_group_name_H-M   'P 1'
#
loop_
_entity.id
_entity.type
_entity.pdbx_description
1 polymer ?
#
loop_
_entity_poly.entity_id
_entity_poly.type
_entity_poly.pdbx_seq_one_letter_code
_entity_poly.pdbx_strand_id
1 'polypeptide(L)'
;MKIEEFNGYKTVCFRLWYFLTGLVAWHCCEYGYSLRETSSSLFLNSLPNACAVVITTSLYLLLYPSQEFKSLSGVTAGLIIYECIQPYIPERTFDVMDILATAAGAVLMLALIITRRRTAKVLTHLSGS
;
A
#
# COMPACT_ATOMS: atom_id res chain seq x y z
N MET A 1 12.48 3.14 -30.20
CA MET A 1 11.34 2.63 -29.39
C MET A 1 10.19 3.58 -29.59
N LYS A 2 9.13 3.14 -30.29
CA LYS A 2 8.07 4.02 -30.78
C LYS A 2 7.15 4.42 -29.62
N ILE A 3 6.63 5.64 -29.65
CA ILE A 3 5.74 6.22 -28.63
C ILE A 3 4.55 5.30 -28.30
N GLU A 4 4.10 4.50 -29.27
CA GLU A 4 3.04 3.51 -29.13
C GLU A 4 3.42 2.30 -28.25
N GLU A 5 4.66 1.77 -28.36
CA GLU A 5 5.13 0.69 -27.48
C GLU A 5 5.27 1.17 -26.04
N PHE A 6 5.70 2.41 -25.85
CA PHE A 6 5.83 3.03 -24.52
C PHE A 6 4.46 3.26 -23.86
N ASN A 7 3.44 3.63 -24.65
CA ASN A 7 2.06 3.76 -24.16
C ASN A 7 1.43 2.40 -23.86
N GLY A 8 1.64 1.40 -24.72
CA GLY A 8 1.17 0.03 -24.48
C GLY A 8 1.72 -0.56 -23.18
N TYR A 9 3.02 -0.38 -22.92
CA TYR A 9 3.67 -0.82 -21.68
C TYR A 9 3.06 -0.15 -20.44
N LYS A 10 2.83 1.17 -20.49
CA LYS A 10 2.17 1.90 -19.39
C LYS A 10 0.75 1.40 -19.14
N THR A 11 -0.03 1.14 -20.18
CA THR A 11 -1.41 0.63 -20.03
C THR A 11 -1.44 -0.77 -19.44
N VAL A 12 -0.52 -1.66 -19.84
CA VAL A 12 -0.42 -3.02 -19.28
C VAL A 12 0.02 -2.97 -17.82
N CYS A 13 1.06 -2.19 -17.48
CA CYS A 13 1.50 -2.01 -16.10
C CYS A 13 0.42 -1.37 -15.23
N PHE A 14 -0.37 -0.45 -15.78
CA PHE A 14 -1.52 0.16 -15.09
C PHE A 14 -2.62 -0.87 -14.80
N ARG A 15 -2.97 -1.74 -15.75
CA ARG A 15 -3.99 -2.79 -15.55
C ARG A 15 -3.52 -3.89 -14.57
N LEU A 16 -2.27 -4.33 -14.70
CA LEU A 16 -1.66 -5.29 -13.79
C LEU A 16 -1.63 -4.75 -12.35
N TRP A 17 -1.40 -3.45 -12.18
CA TRP A 17 -1.43 -2.79 -10.89
C TRP A 17 -2.79 -2.93 -10.19
N TYR A 18 -3.91 -2.58 -10.85
CA TYR A 18 -5.24 -2.74 -10.24
C TYR A 18 -5.53 -4.19 -9.85
N PHE A 19 -5.09 -5.15 -10.68
CA PHE A 19 -5.25 -6.56 -10.39
C PHE A 19 -4.47 -6.97 -9.12
N LEU A 20 -3.21 -6.57 -9.00
CA LEU A 20 -2.38 -6.85 -7.83
C LEU A 20 -2.92 -6.15 -6.56
N THR A 21 -3.35 -4.89 -6.66
CA THR A 21 -3.99 -4.18 -5.55
C THR A 21 -5.27 -4.88 -5.12
N GLY A 22 -6.10 -5.34 -6.07
CA GLY A 22 -7.31 -6.09 -5.79
C GLY A 22 -7.03 -7.42 -5.08
N LEU A 23 -6.00 -8.17 -5.49
CA LEU A 23 -5.59 -9.40 -4.81
C LEU A 23 -5.11 -9.15 -3.37
N VAL A 24 -4.30 -8.11 -3.16
CA VAL A 24 -3.84 -7.75 -1.81
C VAL A 24 -5.01 -7.33 -0.93
N ALA A 25 -5.91 -6.49 -1.45
CA ALA A 25 -7.10 -6.07 -0.73
C ALA A 25 -8.01 -7.26 -0.38
N TRP A 26 -8.20 -8.20 -1.32
CA TRP A 26 -8.95 -9.43 -1.09
C TRP A 26 -8.33 -10.28 0.03
N HIS A 27 -7.03 -10.55 -0.03
CA HIS A 27 -6.37 -11.35 1.01
C HIS A 27 -6.34 -10.66 2.39
N CYS A 28 -6.12 -9.34 2.43
CA CYS A 28 -6.20 -8.57 3.67
C CYS A 28 -7.63 -8.59 4.25
N CYS A 29 -8.64 -8.56 3.38
CA CYS A 29 -10.04 -8.68 3.74
C CYS A 29 -10.37 -10.05 4.33
N GLU A 30 -10.04 -11.14 3.64
CA GLU A 30 -10.24 -12.52 4.12
C GLU A 30 -9.53 -12.75 5.47
N TYR A 31 -8.30 -12.29 5.58
CA TYR A 31 -7.54 -12.37 6.83
C TYR A 31 -8.22 -11.57 7.95
N GLY A 32 -8.72 -10.36 7.64
CA GLY A 32 -9.50 -9.55 8.56
C GLY A 32 -10.80 -10.22 9.04
N TYR A 33 -11.53 -10.91 8.15
CA TYR A 33 -12.71 -11.68 8.54
C TYR A 33 -12.34 -12.83 9.48
N SER A 34 -11.29 -13.60 9.15
CA SER A 34 -10.82 -14.70 10.01
C SER A 34 -10.39 -14.23 11.41
N LEU A 35 -9.81 -13.03 11.51
CA LEU A 35 -9.42 -12.42 12.78
C LEU A 35 -10.63 -11.95 13.58
N ARG A 36 -11.66 -11.39 12.94
CA ARG A 36 -12.89 -10.96 13.61
C ARG A 36 -13.68 -12.12 14.20
N GLU A 37 -13.64 -13.29 13.55
CA GLU A 37 -14.27 -14.51 14.07
C GLU A 37 -13.52 -15.11 15.27
N THR A 38 -12.20 -14.90 15.35
CA THR A 38 -11.34 -15.55 16.35
C THR A 38 -10.84 -14.61 17.46
N SER A 39 -10.98 -13.30 17.30
CA SER A 39 -10.49 -12.29 18.22
C SER A 39 -11.42 -11.09 18.35
N SER A 40 -11.74 -10.72 19.61
CA SER A 40 -12.40 -9.46 19.94
C SER A 40 -11.44 -8.27 19.98
N SER A 41 -10.15 -8.47 19.68
CA SER A 41 -9.15 -7.42 19.71
C SER A 41 -9.29 -6.49 18.49
N LEU A 42 -9.76 -5.27 18.74
CA LEU A 42 -9.83 -4.20 17.74
C LEU A 42 -8.47 -3.97 17.05
N PHE A 43 -7.37 -4.07 17.80
CA PHE A 43 -6.02 -3.91 17.24
C PHE A 43 -5.68 -4.97 16.19
N LEU A 44 -5.98 -6.26 16.46
CA LEU A 44 -5.71 -7.33 15.51
C LEU A 44 -6.59 -7.21 14.28
N ASN A 45 -7.85 -6.79 14.46
CA ASN A 45 -8.81 -6.61 13.38
C ASN A 45 -8.42 -5.49 12.40
N SER A 46 -7.65 -4.50 12.85
CA SER A 46 -7.15 -3.40 12.02
C SER A 46 -5.76 -3.62 11.43
N LEU A 47 -5.01 -4.64 11.86
CA LEU A 47 -3.69 -4.97 11.34
C LEU A 47 -3.65 -5.14 9.80
N PRO A 48 -4.65 -5.74 9.13
CA PRO A 48 -4.65 -5.86 7.68
C PRO A 48 -4.56 -4.52 6.94
N ASN A 49 -5.08 -3.44 7.52
CA ASN A 49 -5.06 -2.10 6.91
C ASN A 49 -3.64 -1.50 6.92
N ALA A 50 -2.88 -1.72 7.99
CA ALA A 50 -1.46 -1.35 8.02
C ALA A 50 -0.66 -2.14 6.99
N CYS A 51 -0.89 -3.45 6.88
CA CYS A 51 -0.24 -4.32 5.90
C CYS A 51 -0.59 -3.92 4.46
N ALA A 52 -1.85 -3.56 4.21
CA ALA A 52 -2.31 -3.14 2.90
C ALA A 52 -1.49 -1.95 2.37
N VAL A 53 -1.23 -0.93 3.20
CA VAL A 53 -0.38 0.22 2.80
C VAL A 53 1.03 -0.22 2.41
N VAL A 54 1.69 -1.03 3.24
CA VAL A 54 3.08 -1.45 3.02
C VAL A 54 3.19 -2.31 1.76
N ILE A 55 2.31 -3.30 1.61
CA ILE A 55 2.34 -4.25 0.49
C ILE A 55 2.01 -3.52 -0.82
N THR A 56 0.93 -2.76 -0.86
CA THR A 56 0.52 -2.05 -2.08
C THR A 56 1.57 -1.01 -2.49
N THR A 57 2.05 -0.17 -1.56
CA THR A 57 3.10 0.80 -1.89
C THR A 57 4.37 0.11 -2.40
N SER A 58 4.77 -1.02 -1.80
CA SER A 58 5.93 -1.78 -2.24
C SER A 58 5.76 -2.33 -3.66
N LEU A 59 4.61 -2.94 -3.96
CA LEU A 59 4.29 -3.43 -5.30
C LEU A 59 4.27 -2.29 -6.34
N TYR A 60 3.74 -1.11 -5.99
CA TYR A 60 3.76 0.05 -6.88
C TYR A 60 5.18 0.48 -7.18
N LEU A 61 6.05 0.48 -6.16
CA LEU A 61 7.43 0.89 -6.30
C LEU A 61 8.30 -0.08 -7.11
N LEU A 62 7.91 -1.35 -7.22
CA LEU A 62 8.55 -2.30 -8.14
C LEU A 62 8.34 -1.88 -9.61
N LEU A 63 7.16 -1.33 -9.93
CA LEU A 63 6.81 -0.90 -11.28
C LEU A 63 7.25 0.55 -11.56
N TYR A 64 7.20 1.41 -10.56
CA TYR A 64 7.45 2.85 -10.67
C TYR A 64 8.38 3.34 -9.56
N PRO A 65 9.66 2.94 -9.57
CA PRO A 65 10.60 3.20 -8.47
C PRO A 65 10.87 4.69 -8.20
N SER A 66 10.66 5.56 -9.19
CA SER A 66 10.82 7.02 -9.05
C SER A 66 9.64 7.73 -8.37
N GLN A 67 8.53 7.03 -8.11
CA GLN A 67 7.28 7.63 -7.62
C GLN A 67 6.99 7.38 -6.13
N GLU A 68 8.02 7.08 -5.33
CA GLU A 68 7.91 6.75 -3.89
C GLU A 68 6.86 7.56 -3.12
N PHE A 69 7.02 8.88 -3.03
CA PHE A 69 6.11 9.71 -2.24
C PHE A 69 4.71 9.81 -2.82
N LYS A 70 4.59 9.86 -4.16
CA LYS A 70 3.28 9.91 -4.84
C LYS A 70 2.52 8.60 -4.64
N SER A 71 3.22 7.48 -4.71
CA SER A 71 2.65 6.14 -4.51
C SER A 71 2.18 5.95 -3.07
N LEU A 72 3.02 6.31 -2.10
CA LEU A 72 2.67 6.22 -0.68
C LEU A 72 1.46 7.10 -0.33
N SER A 73 1.46 8.37 -0.76
CA SER A 73 0.34 9.27 -0.48
C SER A 73 -0.95 8.84 -1.18
N GLY A 74 -0.86 8.39 -2.45
CA GLY A 74 -2.00 7.92 -3.21
C GLY A 74 -2.63 6.65 -2.63
N VAL A 75 -1.82 5.65 -2.27
CA VAL A 75 -2.26 4.43 -1.59
C VAL A 75 -2.92 4.75 -0.25
N THR A 76 -2.26 5.56 0.58
CA THR A 76 -2.76 5.91 1.92
C THR A 76 -4.09 6.67 1.82
N ALA A 77 -4.17 7.67 0.94
CA ALA A 77 -5.40 8.42 0.72
C ALA A 77 -6.53 7.53 0.17
N GLY A 78 -6.21 6.64 -0.78
CA GLY A 78 -7.17 5.69 -1.34
C GLY A 78 -7.77 4.76 -0.28
N LEU A 79 -6.94 4.23 0.62
CA LEU A 79 -7.39 3.37 1.72
C LEU A 79 -8.23 4.15 2.75
N ILE A 80 -7.82 5.37 3.14
CA ILE A 80 -8.63 6.21 4.03
C ILE A 80 -10.00 6.53 3.41
N ILE A 81 -10.04 6.88 2.12
CA ILE A 81 -11.29 7.12 1.40
C ILE A 81 -12.14 5.85 1.38
N TYR A 82 -11.53 4.68 1.15
CA TYR A 82 -12.21 3.40 1.21
C TYR A 82 -12.85 3.14 2.58
N GLU A 83 -12.12 3.37 3.68
CA GLU A 83 -12.65 3.27 5.05
C GLU A 83 -13.87 4.20 5.26
N CYS A 84 -13.81 5.44 4.78
CA CYS A 84 -14.93 6.38 4.85
C CYS A 84 -16.16 5.94 4.04
N ILE A 85 -15.98 5.12 3.00
CA ILE A 85 -17.06 4.60 2.15
C ILE A 85 -17.66 3.32 2.72
N GLN A 86 -16.96 2.59 3.58
CA GLN A 86 -17.41 1.32 4.15
C GLN A 86 -18.84 1.32 4.73
N PRO A 87 -19.34 2.37 5.42
CA PRO A 87 -20.74 2.41 5.90
C PRO A 87 -21.81 2.25 4.82
N TYR A 88 -21.47 2.50 3.57
CA TYR A 88 -22.38 2.37 2.42
C TYR A 88 -22.30 0.98 1.77
N ILE A 89 -21.44 0.09 2.26
CA ILE A 89 -21.25 -1.27 1.76
C ILE A 89 -21.92 -2.25 2.74
N PRO A 90 -22.75 -3.20 2.26
CA PRO A 90 -23.35 -4.21 3.14
C PRO A 90 -22.29 -4.95 3.97
N GLU A 91 -22.61 -5.20 5.24
CA GLU A 91 -21.76 -5.97 6.19
C GLU A 91 -20.40 -5.30 6.52
N ARG A 92 -20.22 -4.03 6.17
CA ARG A 92 -19.04 -3.24 6.53
C ARG A 92 -19.39 -2.15 7.53
N THR A 93 -18.41 -1.82 8.37
CA THR A 93 -18.54 -0.83 9.43
C THR A 93 -17.34 0.07 9.41
N PHE A 94 -17.56 1.38 9.50
CA PHE A 94 -16.48 2.32 9.72
C PHE A 94 -15.83 2.07 11.09
N ASP A 95 -14.51 1.86 11.09
CA ASP A 95 -13.70 1.74 12.31
C ASP A 95 -12.55 2.76 12.28
N VAL A 96 -12.49 3.61 13.31
CA VAL A 96 -11.40 4.59 13.45
C VAL A 96 -10.04 3.90 13.61
N MET A 97 -10.01 2.69 14.19
CA MET A 97 -8.80 1.89 14.31
C MET A 97 -8.23 1.49 12.94
N ASP A 98 -9.08 1.34 11.92
CA ASP A 98 -8.65 1.03 10.56
C ASP A 98 -7.94 2.23 9.90
N ILE A 99 -8.41 3.45 10.18
CA ILE A 99 -7.71 4.69 9.78
C ILE A 99 -6.36 4.82 10.49
N LEU A 100 -6.33 4.57 11.81
CA LEU A 100 -5.09 4.66 12.59
C LEU A 100 -4.07 3.61 12.13
N ALA A 101 -4.51 2.39 11.83
CA ALA A 101 -3.65 1.34 11.30
C ALA A 101 -3.13 1.69 9.90
N THR A 102 -3.97 2.26 9.03
CA THR A 102 -3.56 2.76 7.71
C THR A 102 -2.48 3.85 7.85
N ALA A 103 -2.67 4.81 8.76
CA ALA A 103 -1.68 5.85 9.04
C ALA A 103 -0.37 5.26 9.58
N ALA A 104 -0.44 4.27 10.49
CA ALA A 104 0.74 3.59 11.02
C ALA A 104 1.52 2.85 9.92
N GLY A 105 0.83 2.17 9.00
CA GLY A 105 1.43 1.53 7.82
C GLY A 105 2.14 2.55 6.92
N ALA A 106 1.55 3.74 6.74
CA ALA A 106 2.16 4.81 5.95
C ALA A 106 3.44 5.36 6.60
N VAL A 107 3.45 5.54 7.92
CA VAL A 107 4.64 5.96 8.69
C VAL A 107 5.75 4.92 8.58
N LEU A 108 5.42 3.63 8.72
CA LEU A 108 6.39 2.55 8.57
C LEU A 108 7.00 2.55 7.15
N MET A 109 6.18 2.66 6.12
CA MET A 109 6.65 2.69 4.73
C MET A 109 7.51 3.91 4.44
N LEU A 110 7.16 5.07 5.01
CA LEU A 110 7.98 6.29 4.92
C LEU A 110 9.36 6.08 5.55
N ALA A 111 9.44 5.45 6.72
CA ALA A 111 10.70 5.13 7.38
C ALA A 111 11.58 4.19 6.52
N LEU A 112 10.97 3.19 5.87
CA LEU A 112 11.67 2.28 4.95
C LEU A 112 12.23 3.03 3.73
N ILE A 113 11.44 3.92 3.12
CA ILE A 113 11.87 4.75 1.99
C ILE A 113 13.07 5.63 2.37
N ILE A 114 13.01 6.31 3.52
CA ILE A 114 14.10 7.17 4.01
C ILE A 114 15.36 6.34 4.26
N THR A 115 15.22 5.20 4.93
CA THR A 115 16.35 4.30 5.24
C THR A 115 17.02 3.81 3.96
N ARG A 116 16.24 3.36 2.96
CA ARG A 116 16.74 2.94 1.65
C ARG A 116 17.55 4.04 0.97
N ARG A 117 17.04 5.28 0.95
CA ARG A 117 17.73 6.42 0.35
C ARG A 117 19.05 6.74 1.05
N ARG A 118 19.10 6.63 2.38
CA ARG A 118 20.34 6.84 3.16
C ARG A 118 21.38 5.77 2.81
N THR A 119 21.00 4.50 2.81
CA THR A 119 21.89 3.40 2.45
C THR A 119 22.44 3.55 1.03
N ALA A 120 21.58 3.91 0.07
CA ALA A 120 22.00 4.13 -1.31
C ALA A 120 23.05 5.25 -1.42
N LYS A 121 22.85 6.38 -0.72
CA LYS A 121 23.83 7.48 -0.69
C LYS A 121 25.17 7.07 -0.11
N VAL A 122 25.17 6.32 0.99
CA VAL A 122 26.41 5.82 1.62
C VAL A 122 27.18 4.91 0.66
N LEU A 123 26.49 3.98 0.02
CA LEU A 123 27.11 3.06 -0.95
C LEU A 123 27.74 3.81 -2.13
N THR A 124 27.06 4.83 -2.66
CA THR A 124 27.63 5.63 -3.76
C THR A 124 28.88 6.42 -3.36
N HIS A 125 28.96 6.87 -2.11
CA HIS A 125 30.15 7.58 -1.61
C HIS A 125 31.33 6.62 -1.45
N LEU A 126 31.09 5.38 -1.02
CA LEU A 126 32.13 4.35 -0.87
C LEU A 126 32.64 3.83 -2.22
N SER A 127 31.80 3.79 -3.26
CA SER A 127 32.22 3.36 -4.60
C SER A 127 33.00 4.41 -5.40
N GLY A 128 32.94 5.68 -4.97
CA GLY A 128 33.60 6.80 -5.65
C GLY A 128 34.88 7.30 -4.98
N SER A 129 35.31 6.67 -3.89
CA SER A 129 36.59 6.89 -3.20
C SER A 129 37.56 5.76 -3.54
#